data_AF-A0A8H4BFK7-F1
#
_entry.id   AF-A0A8H4BFK7-F1
#
_cell.length_a   1.000
_cell.length_b   1.000
_cell.length_c   1.000
_cell.angle_alpha   90.00
_cell.angle_beta   90.00
_cell.angle_gamma   90.00
#
_symmetry.space_group_name_H-M   'P 1'
#
loop_
_entity.id
_entity.type
_entity.pdbx_description
1 polymer ?
#
loop_
_entity_poly.entity_id
_entity_poly.type
_entity_poly.pdbx_seq_one_letter_code
_entity_poly.pdbx_strand_id
1 'polypeptide(L)'
;MERLPSEIQHLIFAKTNHAEQCRLVCKNWYAMITEDLLHRFALLHNEARIAFYENRPDLGKHVRGIFAILTAEKAFTLPRLFSNLQYLDLTVYTLPTRNSATEFHNLIQTLDGIPHWTSSIRSIKERNHATPLFTSLWLEAAAAAAGRGALANLTDLHIKMFDYREFNRNNIEMQKYITQKHQFLHSLRLANALRRLTLEEMYISWEDLDAIHDRVPDLRSLSFINVKLQLNENIVDPHLDIQQRINQASSLPNKQVSSLKHLKIDLHAGNGSNGSQPHELIKVWAQQIASKYTDLISFTLQSDITMQSRDFKPEHTLSLLPMMVSCQRLTALEIMLYPITQDLLVAMDRNNIKLRTLRFDTTNNVDLKKQLSLLSDSDQSNHLQHLKLHSNYPGGHYEYTQKRALQEESQGFDTRLFQSLSNFARLKTLEFNCAFGRSCDLAHLIQILAYCKSLRSLHLDHVSVSNEMSDILLSPVTVDQFPQLEHLTITKLNIKRDSQALVDTNLILKRVLQGLQNSLETIYLELGSITFGQNKVDHPLADYLYLDLSTLQELRRLSVNYALGSSTITTERGEQCETHEFGRNNHVFNKVPPPPPSQYQTKVILPQQAIKINTRLVL
;
A
#
# COMPACT_ATOMS: atom_id res chain seq x y z
N MET A 1 -23.91 3.69 -29.42
CA MET A 1 -24.06 3.71 -27.95
C MET A 1 -25.52 3.63 -27.48
N GLU A 2 -26.48 4.26 -28.16
CA GLU A 2 -27.92 4.17 -27.79
C GLU A 2 -28.53 2.77 -27.88
N ARG A 3 -27.99 1.90 -28.74
CA ARG A 3 -28.41 0.48 -28.87
C ARG A 3 -27.86 -0.45 -27.78
N LEU A 4 -27.09 0.06 -26.83
CA LEU A 4 -26.59 -0.76 -25.73
C LEU A 4 -27.76 -1.13 -24.79
N PRO A 5 -27.75 -2.33 -24.20
CA PRO A 5 -28.70 -2.69 -23.14
C PRO A 5 -28.69 -1.68 -22.00
N SER A 6 -29.85 -1.46 -21.39
CA SER A 6 -30.06 -0.50 -20.32
C SER A 6 -29.15 -0.74 -19.12
N GLU A 7 -28.85 -2.00 -18.83
CA GLU A 7 -28.00 -2.45 -17.72
C GLU A 7 -26.54 -2.01 -17.94
N ILE A 8 -26.07 -2.09 -19.18
CA ILE A 8 -24.71 -1.69 -19.56
C ILE A 8 -24.60 -0.16 -19.51
N GLN A 9 -25.60 0.55 -20.04
CA GLN A 9 -25.63 2.01 -19.97
C GLN A 9 -25.70 2.51 -18.51
N HIS A 10 -26.48 1.86 -17.64
CA HIS A 10 -26.52 2.19 -16.22
C HIS A 10 -25.16 2.00 -15.54
N LEU A 11 -24.44 0.91 -15.85
CA LEU A 11 -23.09 0.67 -15.34
C LEU A 11 -22.08 1.71 -15.84
N ILE A 12 -22.19 2.15 -17.09
CA ILE A 12 -21.36 3.22 -17.66
C ILE A 12 -21.61 4.52 -16.90
N PHE A 13 -22.87 4.91 -16.74
CA PHE A 13 -23.21 6.16 -16.06
C PHE A 13 -22.87 6.12 -14.56
N ALA A 14 -23.00 4.96 -13.90
CA ALA A 14 -22.61 4.83 -12.50
C ALA A 14 -21.10 4.99 -12.26
N LYS A 15 -20.28 4.92 -13.31
CA LYS A 15 -18.81 5.03 -13.25
C LYS A 15 -18.26 6.33 -13.86
N THR A 16 -19.10 7.18 -14.46
CA THR A 16 -18.63 8.45 -15.05
C THR A 16 -18.73 9.59 -14.05
N ASN A 17 -17.68 10.42 -13.97
CA ASN A 17 -17.67 11.64 -13.16
C ASN A 17 -18.38 12.82 -13.84
N HIS A 18 -18.81 12.65 -15.10
CA HIS A 18 -19.43 13.69 -15.93
C HIS A 18 -20.87 13.33 -16.34
N ALA A 19 -21.59 12.62 -15.48
CA ALA A 19 -22.95 12.16 -15.77
C ALA A 19 -23.89 13.33 -16.14
N GLU A 20 -23.71 14.52 -15.58
CA GLU A 20 -24.45 15.72 -15.97
C GLU A 20 -24.23 16.10 -17.44
N GLN A 21 -22.99 16.04 -17.93
CA GLN A 21 -22.68 16.33 -19.34
C GLN A 21 -23.23 15.23 -20.26
N CYS A 22 -23.24 13.97 -19.79
CA CYS A 22 -23.85 12.87 -20.54
C CYS A 22 -25.36 13.07 -20.75
N ARG A 23 -26.06 13.80 -19.87
CA ARG A 23 -27.49 14.15 -20.08
C ARG A 23 -27.72 15.01 -21.32
N LEU A 24 -26.70 15.72 -21.80
CA LEU A 24 -26.80 16.61 -22.96
C LEU A 24 -26.69 15.89 -24.31
N VAL A 25 -26.28 14.61 -24.31
CA VAL A 25 -25.99 13.87 -25.54
C VAL A 25 -27.26 13.55 -26.31
N CYS A 26 -28.29 13.01 -25.65
CA CYS A 26 -29.58 12.71 -26.27
C CYS A 26 -30.70 12.57 -25.23
N LYS A 27 -31.95 12.57 -25.71
CA LYS A 27 -33.15 12.44 -24.85
C LYS A 27 -33.18 11.14 -24.05
N ASN A 28 -32.69 10.03 -24.62
CA ASN A 28 -32.69 8.74 -23.94
C ASN A 28 -31.72 8.74 -22.73
N TRP A 29 -30.51 9.27 -22.91
CA TRP A 29 -29.53 9.37 -21.83
C TRP A 29 -29.99 10.34 -20.73
N TYR A 30 -30.64 11.44 -21.12
CA TYR A 30 -31.27 12.35 -20.18
C TYR A 30 -32.26 11.65 -19.25
N ALA A 31 -33.08 10.73 -19.78
CA ALA A 31 -34.06 9.98 -19.00
C ALA A 31 -33.42 8.89 -18.10
N MET A 32 -32.31 8.29 -18.53
CA MET A 32 -31.63 7.23 -17.78
C MET A 32 -30.74 7.74 -16.64
N ILE A 33 -30.16 8.92 -16.80
CA ILE A 33 -29.29 9.55 -15.81
C ILE A 33 -30.18 10.28 -14.79
N THR A 34 -30.63 9.51 -13.81
CA THR A 34 -31.50 9.98 -12.72
C THR A 34 -30.73 10.81 -11.70
N GLU A 35 -31.46 11.59 -10.89
CA GLU A 35 -30.89 12.32 -9.75
C GLU A 35 -30.20 11.38 -8.74
N ASP A 36 -30.67 10.13 -8.61
CA ASP A 36 -29.99 9.11 -7.78
C ASP A 36 -28.57 8.84 -8.25
N LEU A 37 -28.37 8.80 -9.57
CA LEU A 37 -27.08 8.51 -10.17
C LEU A 37 -26.16 9.74 -10.15
N LEU A 38 -26.71 10.94 -10.33
CA LEU A 38 -25.95 12.20 -10.25
C LEU A 38 -25.44 12.50 -8.84
N HIS A 39 -26.28 12.29 -7.84
CA HIS A 39 -25.99 12.69 -6.46
C HIS A 39 -25.50 11.54 -5.58
N ARG A 40 -25.30 10.33 -6.13
CA ARG A 40 -24.88 9.14 -5.38
C ARG A 40 -23.65 9.39 -4.50
N PHE A 41 -22.69 10.17 -5.00
CA PHE A 41 -21.48 10.55 -4.29
C PHE A 41 -21.36 12.07 -4.21
N ALA A 42 -21.05 12.60 -3.03
CA ALA A 42 -20.88 14.02 -2.82
C ALA A 42 -19.47 14.35 -2.29
N LEU A 43 -18.87 15.40 -2.87
CA LEU A 43 -17.60 15.97 -2.43
C LEU A 43 -17.86 17.31 -1.71
N LEU A 44 -17.77 17.29 -0.38
CA LEU A 44 -18.04 18.44 0.49
C LEU A 44 -16.72 19.05 0.97
N HIS A 45 -16.11 19.88 0.13
CA HIS A 45 -14.81 20.51 0.41
C HIS A 45 -14.93 22.00 0.76
N ASN A 46 -16.15 22.55 0.77
CA ASN A 46 -16.45 23.92 1.17
C ASN A 46 -17.91 24.03 1.65
N GLU A 47 -18.22 25.13 2.33
CA GLU A 47 -19.54 25.37 2.89
C GLU A 47 -20.63 25.56 1.83
N ALA A 48 -20.31 26.09 0.65
CA ALA A 48 -21.27 26.28 -0.43
C ALA A 48 -21.87 24.94 -0.92
N ARG A 49 -21.08 23.86 -0.92
CA ARG A 49 -21.55 22.52 -1.27
C ARG A 49 -22.49 21.94 -0.21
N ILE A 50 -22.28 22.28 1.05
CA ILE A 50 -23.22 21.90 2.11
C ILE A 50 -24.51 22.71 1.98
N ALA A 51 -24.39 24.03 1.80
CA ALA A 51 -25.52 24.93 1.59
C ALA A 51 -26.39 24.51 0.40
N PHE A 52 -25.79 23.95 -0.66
CA PHE A 52 -26.53 23.36 -1.78
C PHE A 52 -27.49 22.27 -1.32
N TYR A 53 -27.03 21.31 -0.51
CA TYR A 53 -27.87 20.23 0.01
C TYR A 53 -28.80 20.67 1.13
N GLU A 54 -28.43 21.69 1.92
CA GLU A 54 -29.33 22.35 2.87
C GLU A 54 -30.54 22.95 2.14
N ASN A 55 -30.33 23.55 0.96
CA ASN A 55 -31.38 24.13 0.12
C ASN A 55 -32.09 23.10 -0.78
N ARG A 56 -31.54 21.89 -0.92
CA ARG A 56 -32.04 20.80 -1.78
C ARG A 56 -32.07 19.46 -1.03
N PRO A 57 -32.89 19.35 0.04
CA PRO A 57 -32.99 18.10 0.81
C PRO A 57 -33.54 16.94 -0.03
N ASP A 58 -34.31 17.24 -1.09
CA ASP A 58 -34.77 16.28 -2.09
C ASP A 58 -33.62 15.54 -2.78
N LEU A 59 -32.47 16.19 -2.95
CA LEU A 59 -31.27 15.60 -3.54
C LEU A 59 -30.40 14.89 -2.49
N GLY A 60 -30.40 15.37 -1.24
CA GLY A 60 -29.65 14.76 -0.13
C GLY A 60 -30.01 13.29 0.12
N LYS A 61 -31.28 12.91 -0.07
CA LYS A 61 -31.76 11.52 0.07
C LYS A 61 -31.14 10.53 -0.93
N HIS A 62 -30.54 11.02 -2.02
CA HIS A 62 -29.89 10.21 -3.06
C HIS A 62 -28.40 9.94 -2.78
N VAL A 63 -27.81 10.71 -1.86
CA VAL A 63 -26.40 10.53 -1.49
C VAL A 63 -26.21 9.21 -0.74
N ARG A 64 -25.20 8.43 -1.14
CA ARG A 64 -24.79 7.16 -0.53
C ARG A 64 -23.34 7.21 -0.05
N GLY A 65 -22.50 8.05 -0.64
CA GLY A 65 -21.12 8.23 -0.21
C GLY A 65 -20.72 9.70 -0.13
N ILE A 66 -19.97 10.07 0.90
CA ILE A 66 -19.46 11.43 1.10
C ILE A 66 -17.95 11.38 1.32
N PHE A 67 -17.23 12.27 0.63
CA PHE A 67 -15.92 12.73 1.06
C PHE A 67 -16.05 14.19 1.51
N ALA A 68 -15.65 14.47 2.74
CA ALA A 68 -15.93 15.72 3.43
C ALA A 68 -14.67 16.27 4.12
N ILE A 69 -14.36 17.55 3.88
CA ILE A 69 -13.38 18.32 4.63
C ILE A 69 -14.13 19.50 5.23
N LEU A 70 -14.51 19.41 6.50
CA LEU A 70 -15.52 20.27 7.11
C LEU A 70 -15.07 20.87 8.44
N THR A 71 -15.75 21.94 8.84
CA THR A 71 -15.73 22.40 10.23
C THR A 71 -16.54 21.46 11.12
N ALA A 72 -16.26 21.47 12.42
CA ALA A 72 -16.98 20.64 13.38
C ALA A 72 -18.49 20.93 13.35
N GLU A 73 -18.88 22.20 13.32
CA GLU A 73 -20.28 22.65 13.24
C GLU A 73 -21.03 22.04 12.05
N LYS A 74 -20.40 22.03 10.87
CA LYS A 74 -21.00 21.47 9.66
C LYS A 74 -21.04 19.95 9.69
N ALA A 75 -20.07 19.28 10.31
CA ALA A 75 -20.08 17.82 10.45
C ALA A 75 -21.30 17.31 11.25
N PHE A 76 -21.79 18.06 12.25
CA PHE A 76 -23.02 17.70 13.00
C PHE A 76 -24.27 17.63 12.12
N THR A 77 -24.31 18.36 11.00
CA THR A 77 -25.49 18.42 10.13
C THR A 77 -25.62 17.24 9.17
N LEU A 78 -24.55 16.44 9.00
CA LEU A 78 -24.50 15.40 7.98
C LEU A 78 -25.61 14.34 8.10
N PRO A 79 -25.95 13.81 9.29
CA PRO A 79 -27.00 12.81 9.41
C PRO A 79 -28.38 13.32 8.97
N ARG A 80 -28.65 14.62 9.20
CA ARG A 80 -29.87 15.29 8.76
C ARG A 80 -29.93 15.46 7.24
N LEU A 81 -28.81 15.86 6.63
CA LEU A 81 -28.76 16.16 5.19
C LEU A 81 -28.77 14.88 4.34
N PHE A 82 -28.23 13.78 4.85
CA PHE A 82 -27.94 12.58 4.08
C PHE A 82 -28.45 11.33 4.78
N SER A 83 -29.77 11.16 4.87
CA SER A 83 -30.41 10.10 5.66
C SER A 83 -30.06 8.67 5.21
N ASN A 84 -29.64 8.47 3.97
CA ASN A 84 -29.36 7.16 3.36
C ASN A 84 -27.86 6.89 3.16
N LEU A 85 -26.99 7.60 3.89
CA LEU A 85 -25.54 7.49 3.73
C LEU A 85 -25.04 6.08 4.08
N GLN A 86 -24.17 5.54 3.22
CA GLN A 86 -23.54 4.22 3.38
C GLN A 86 -22.04 4.34 3.67
N TYR A 87 -21.37 5.34 3.11
CA TYR A 87 -19.93 5.55 3.21
C TYR A 87 -19.62 6.99 3.58
N LEU A 88 -18.81 7.19 4.62
CA LEU A 88 -18.35 8.50 5.03
C LEU A 88 -16.82 8.51 5.11
N ASP A 89 -16.18 9.43 4.39
CA ASP A 89 -14.79 9.82 4.61
C ASP A 89 -14.76 11.30 5.06
N LEU A 90 -14.51 11.53 6.35
CA LEU A 90 -14.58 12.84 6.99
C LEU A 90 -13.20 13.28 7.48
N THR A 91 -12.84 14.52 7.18
CA THR A 91 -11.71 15.23 7.77
C THR A 91 -12.21 16.50 8.44
N VAL A 92 -11.89 16.68 9.73
CA VAL A 92 -12.32 17.84 10.52
C VAL A 92 -11.11 18.73 10.81
N TYR A 93 -11.17 20.01 10.42
CA TYR A 93 -10.01 20.93 10.47
C TYR A 93 -10.16 22.11 11.45
N THR A 94 -11.27 22.22 12.19
CA THR A 94 -11.48 23.30 13.20
C THR A 94 -11.91 22.75 14.55
N LEU A 95 -11.38 23.37 15.62
CA LEU A 95 -11.73 23.12 17.01
C LEU A 95 -13.13 23.67 17.33
N PRO A 96 -14.02 22.94 18.01
CA PRO A 96 -14.91 23.57 18.97
C PRO A 96 -14.01 24.14 20.07
N THR A 97 -13.94 25.45 20.14
CA THR A 97 -13.33 26.16 21.26
C THR A 97 -14.18 25.91 22.50
N ARG A 98 -13.86 24.87 23.29
CA ARG A 98 -14.09 24.68 24.74
C ARG A 98 -14.17 23.17 25.04
N ASN A 99 -13.71 22.79 26.24
CA ASN A 99 -13.45 21.41 26.66
C ASN A 99 -14.02 21.15 28.06
N SER A 100 -14.99 20.26 28.17
CA SER A 100 -15.28 19.49 29.40
C SER A 100 -15.99 18.18 29.07
N ALA A 101 -15.88 17.14 29.91
CA ALA A 101 -16.65 15.91 29.75
C ALA A 101 -18.18 16.16 29.76
N THR A 102 -18.61 17.23 30.43
CA THR A 102 -19.97 17.77 30.38
C THR A 102 -20.38 18.17 28.97
N GLU A 103 -19.44 18.65 28.15
CA GLU A 103 -19.71 18.99 26.74
C GLU A 103 -19.89 17.77 25.86
N PHE A 104 -19.23 16.63 26.10
CA PHE A 104 -19.50 15.43 25.29
C PHE A 104 -20.95 14.98 25.44
N HIS A 105 -21.47 14.99 26.66
CA HIS A 105 -22.89 14.70 26.90
C HIS A 105 -23.80 15.78 26.32
N ASN A 106 -23.47 17.07 26.47
CA ASN A 106 -24.24 18.16 25.85
C ASN A 106 -24.24 18.07 24.32
N LEU A 107 -23.11 17.67 23.70
CA LEU A 107 -23.01 17.48 22.26
C LEU A 107 -23.84 16.28 21.78
N ILE A 108 -23.91 15.20 22.57
CA ILE A 108 -24.86 14.12 22.30
C ILE A 108 -26.30 14.65 22.35
N GLN A 109 -26.64 15.46 23.35
CA GLN A 109 -27.97 16.09 23.42
C GLN A 109 -28.26 16.99 22.22
N THR A 110 -27.25 17.67 21.64
CA THR A 110 -27.46 18.43 20.39
C THR A 110 -27.78 17.55 19.18
N LEU A 111 -27.48 16.25 19.25
CA LEU A 111 -27.85 15.25 18.25
C LEU A 111 -29.25 14.64 18.51
N ASP A 112 -29.90 14.97 19.63
CA ASP A 112 -31.24 14.48 19.93
C ASP A 112 -32.25 14.97 18.88
N GLY A 113 -33.04 14.05 18.33
CA GLY A 113 -34.02 14.34 17.28
C GLY A 113 -33.43 14.48 15.87
N ILE A 114 -32.12 14.30 15.68
CA ILE A 114 -31.52 14.22 14.35
C ILE A 114 -31.64 12.79 13.80
N PRO A 115 -32.05 12.60 12.53
CA PRO A 115 -32.05 11.28 11.91
C PRO A 115 -30.66 10.64 11.95
N HIS A 116 -30.57 9.42 12.48
CA HIS A 116 -29.32 8.67 12.55
C HIS A 116 -29.24 7.62 11.42
N TRP A 117 -28.03 7.27 10.99
CA TRP A 117 -27.80 6.26 9.94
C TRP A 117 -27.95 4.81 10.42
N THR A 118 -28.87 4.54 11.35
CA THR A 118 -29.02 3.26 12.06
C THR A 118 -29.08 2.04 11.16
N SER A 119 -29.64 2.20 9.96
CA SER A 119 -29.81 1.13 8.97
C SER A 119 -29.03 1.32 7.66
N SER A 120 -28.36 2.45 7.44
CA SER A 120 -27.73 2.74 6.14
C SER A 120 -26.21 2.70 6.19
N ILE A 121 -25.58 3.22 7.25
CA ILE A 121 -24.13 3.39 7.29
C ILE A 121 -23.43 2.03 7.37
N ARG A 122 -22.40 1.87 6.55
CA ARG A 122 -21.58 0.65 6.48
C ARG A 122 -20.13 0.88 6.82
N SER A 123 -19.61 2.07 6.49
CA SER A 123 -18.21 2.43 6.71
C SER A 123 -18.07 3.89 7.07
N ILE A 124 -17.27 4.17 8.10
CA ILE A 124 -16.85 5.52 8.46
C ILE A 124 -15.33 5.55 8.52
N LYS A 125 -14.76 6.53 7.83
CA LYS A 125 -13.38 6.96 7.95
C LYS A 125 -13.36 8.37 8.50
N GLU A 126 -12.72 8.55 9.64
CA GLU A 126 -12.65 9.85 10.32
C GLU A 126 -11.19 10.22 10.56
N ARG A 127 -10.81 11.41 10.10
CA ARG A 127 -9.55 12.09 10.42
C ARG A 127 -9.87 13.30 11.28
N ASN A 128 -9.60 13.19 12.57
CA ASN A 128 -9.97 14.21 13.55
C ASN A 128 -8.74 14.72 14.29
N HIS A 129 -8.48 16.02 14.16
CA HIS A 129 -7.26 16.64 14.66
C HIS A 129 -7.44 17.38 16.00
N ALA A 130 -8.67 17.58 16.47
CA ALA A 130 -8.87 18.55 17.55
C ALA A 130 -10.21 18.49 18.31
N THR A 131 -11.09 17.53 18.02
CA THR A 131 -12.47 17.51 18.54
C THR A 131 -12.78 16.12 19.12
N PRO A 132 -13.78 15.95 20.01
CA PRO A 132 -14.28 14.61 20.29
C PRO A 132 -14.64 13.91 18.98
N LEU A 133 -14.29 12.62 18.87
CA LEU A 133 -14.52 11.85 17.65
C LEU A 133 -16.03 11.83 17.32
N PHE A 134 -16.38 12.31 16.13
CA PHE A 134 -17.76 12.36 15.65
C PHE A 134 -18.36 10.95 15.58
N THR A 135 -17.54 9.96 15.22
CA THR A 135 -17.93 8.56 15.26
C THR A 135 -18.42 8.15 16.65
N SER A 136 -17.75 8.56 17.73
CA SER A 136 -18.18 8.29 19.10
C SER A 136 -19.51 8.98 19.41
N LEU A 137 -19.64 10.26 19.05
CA LEU A 137 -20.86 11.03 19.24
C LEU A 137 -22.06 10.40 18.51
N TRP A 138 -21.88 9.99 17.25
CA TRP A 138 -22.93 9.34 16.46
C TRP A 138 -23.30 7.96 16.97
N LEU A 139 -22.33 7.17 17.44
CA LEU A 139 -22.61 5.87 18.05
C LEU A 139 -23.46 6.03 19.31
N GLU A 140 -23.06 6.92 20.23
CA GLU A 140 -23.77 7.15 21.49
C GLU A 140 -25.15 7.78 21.25
N ALA A 141 -25.25 8.78 20.36
CA ALA A 141 -26.53 9.41 20.02
C ALA A 141 -27.50 8.42 19.35
N ALA A 142 -27.00 7.62 18.40
CA ALA A 142 -27.84 6.62 17.76
C ALA A 142 -28.30 5.54 18.76
N ALA A 143 -27.45 5.15 19.71
CA ALA A 143 -27.82 4.21 20.77
C ALA A 143 -28.84 4.81 21.75
N ALA A 144 -28.76 6.10 22.06
CA ALA A 144 -29.76 6.80 22.87
C ALA A 144 -31.12 6.84 22.15
N ALA A 145 -31.13 7.07 20.84
CA ALA A 145 -32.36 7.19 20.06
C ALA A 145 -33.02 5.83 19.71
N ALA A 146 -32.23 4.81 19.37
CA ALA A 146 -32.73 3.54 18.83
C ALA A 146 -32.49 2.32 19.75
N GLY A 147 -31.85 2.50 20.90
CA GLY A 147 -31.49 1.42 21.82
C GLY A 147 -30.23 0.65 21.40
N ARG A 148 -29.98 -0.50 22.07
CA ARG A 148 -28.83 -1.37 21.74
C ARG A 148 -28.94 -1.90 20.31
N GLY A 149 -27.87 -1.78 19.52
CA GLY A 149 -27.84 -2.18 18.10
C GLY A 149 -27.96 -1.02 17.11
N ALA A 150 -27.85 0.22 17.58
CA ALA A 150 -27.73 1.39 16.72
C ALA A 150 -26.50 1.29 15.79
N LEU A 151 -26.71 1.59 14.51
CA LEU A 151 -25.75 1.36 13.40
C LEU A 151 -25.43 -0.13 13.16
N ALA A 152 -26.46 -0.99 13.15
CA ALA A 152 -26.33 -2.45 12.93
C ALA A 152 -25.63 -2.85 11.62
N ASN A 153 -25.48 -1.93 10.67
CA ASN A 153 -24.81 -2.20 9.39
C ASN A 153 -23.37 -1.68 9.32
N LEU A 154 -22.89 -0.99 10.37
CA LEU A 154 -21.52 -0.50 10.44
C LEU A 154 -20.55 -1.67 10.60
N THR A 155 -19.83 -1.98 9.53
CA THR A 155 -18.92 -3.13 9.45
C THR A 155 -17.45 -2.70 9.38
N ASP A 156 -17.18 -1.44 9.10
CA ASP A 156 -15.84 -0.90 8.87
C ASP A 156 -15.66 0.47 9.53
N LEU A 157 -14.63 0.61 10.37
CA LEU A 157 -14.21 1.86 10.98
C LEU A 157 -12.73 2.10 10.74
N HIS A 158 -12.41 3.30 10.26
CA HIS A 158 -11.03 3.81 10.18
C HIS A 158 -10.96 5.14 10.93
N ILE A 159 -10.31 5.14 12.08
CA ILE A 159 -10.09 6.33 12.90
C ILE A 159 -8.63 6.73 12.84
N LYS A 160 -8.38 7.98 12.46
CA LYS A 160 -7.07 8.62 12.55
C LYS A 160 -7.14 9.70 13.62
N MET A 161 -6.37 9.51 14.69
CA MET A 161 -6.11 10.54 15.70
C MET A 161 -4.73 11.13 15.44
N PHE A 162 -4.48 12.36 15.88
CA PHE A 162 -3.18 12.99 15.65
C PHE A 162 -2.12 12.46 16.65
N ASP A 163 -0.95 12.08 16.14
CA ASP A 163 0.20 11.69 16.97
C ASP A 163 0.78 12.89 17.72
N TYR A 164 0.73 12.85 19.04
CA TYR A 164 1.39 13.86 19.87
C TYR A 164 2.91 13.68 19.79
N ARG A 165 3.62 14.73 19.35
CA ARG A 165 5.08 14.68 19.16
C ARG A 165 5.87 14.32 20.42
N GLU A 166 5.29 14.55 21.61
CA GLU A 166 5.84 14.18 22.92
C GLU A 166 4.74 13.60 23.81
N PHE A 167 4.94 12.39 24.34
CA PHE A 167 4.03 11.80 25.33
C PHE A 167 4.31 12.39 26.71
N ASN A 168 3.69 13.54 27.02
CA ASN A 168 3.79 14.15 28.34
C ASN A 168 2.41 14.19 29.00
N ARG A 169 2.16 13.32 29.99
CA ARG A 169 0.86 13.27 30.69
C ARG A 169 0.51 14.56 31.46
N ASN A 170 1.49 15.41 31.77
CA ASN A 170 1.24 16.71 32.39
C ASN A 170 0.83 17.76 31.35
N ASN A 171 0.93 17.44 30.05
CA ASN A 171 0.43 18.27 28.97
C ASN A 171 -1.10 18.09 28.86
N ILE A 172 -1.83 19.20 28.97
CA ILE A 172 -3.31 19.24 28.87
C ILE A 172 -3.81 18.59 27.58
N GLU A 173 -3.09 18.77 26.46
CA GLU A 173 -3.50 18.20 25.17
C GLU A 173 -3.30 16.68 25.11
N MET A 174 -2.28 16.16 25.80
CA MET A 174 -2.08 14.72 25.94
C MET A 174 -3.20 14.09 26.79
N GLN A 175 -3.63 14.77 27.86
CA GLN A 175 -4.76 14.33 28.67
C GLN A 175 -6.07 14.32 27.88
N LYS A 176 -6.29 15.34 27.02
CA LYS A 176 -7.42 15.36 26.08
C LYS A 176 -7.36 14.20 25.10
N TYR A 177 -6.20 13.94 24.51
CA TYR A 177 -6.00 12.79 23.63
C TYR A 177 -6.37 11.47 24.32
N ILE A 178 -5.85 11.22 25.53
CA ILE A 178 -6.13 9.98 26.28
C ILE A 178 -7.63 9.86 26.55
N THR A 179 -8.26 10.94 27.01
CA THR A 179 -9.70 10.98 27.28
C THR A 179 -10.51 10.67 26.03
N GLN A 180 -10.17 11.27 24.89
CA GLN A 180 -10.85 11.03 23.60
C GLN A 180 -10.67 9.60 23.12
N LYS A 181 -9.46 9.04 23.24
CA LYS A 181 -9.18 7.63 22.92
C LYS A 181 -10.06 6.72 23.75
N HIS A 182 -10.10 6.91 25.07
CA HIS A 182 -10.93 6.10 25.97
C HIS A 182 -12.41 6.21 25.67
N GLN A 183 -12.91 7.42 25.41
CA GLN A 183 -14.29 7.65 25.00
C GLN A 183 -14.62 6.88 23.72
N PHE A 184 -13.79 6.99 22.70
CA PHE A 184 -13.99 6.24 21.46
C PHE A 184 -13.96 4.74 21.66
N LEU A 185 -12.92 4.23 22.32
CA LEU A 185 -12.81 2.80 22.59
C LEU A 185 -14.04 2.33 23.37
N HIS A 186 -14.58 3.12 24.30
CA HIS A 186 -15.79 2.81 25.05
C HIS A 186 -17.02 2.74 24.15
N SER A 187 -17.20 3.71 23.25
CA SER A 187 -18.32 3.75 22.31
C SER A 187 -18.32 2.60 21.31
N LEU A 188 -17.18 1.91 21.08
CA LEU A 188 -17.12 0.71 20.23
C LEU A 188 -18.09 -0.40 20.65
N ARG A 189 -18.47 -0.46 21.94
CA ARG A 189 -19.47 -1.41 22.46
C ARG A 189 -20.85 -1.28 21.79
N LEU A 190 -21.07 -0.18 21.07
CA LEU A 190 -22.31 0.12 20.35
C LEU A 190 -22.23 -0.34 18.88
N ALA A 191 -21.04 -0.64 18.36
CA ALA A 191 -20.79 -1.06 16.99
C ALA A 191 -20.76 -2.60 16.84
N ASN A 192 -21.86 -3.27 17.21
CA ASN A 192 -21.89 -4.74 17.33
C ASN A 192 -21.61 -5.51 16.03
N ALA A 193 -21.86 -4.91 14.86
CA ALA A 193 -21.62 -5.54 13.57
C ALA A 193 -20.20 -5.30 13.01
N LEU A 194 -19.35 -4.58 13.74
CA LEU A 194 -18.03 -4.18 13.28
C LEU A 194 -17.15 -5.40 13.01
N ARG A 195 -16.63 -5.50 11.78
CA ARG A 195 -15.74 -6.58 11.34
C ARG A 195 -14.32 -6.10 11.08
N ARG A 196 -14.15 -4.82 10.76
CA ARG A 196 -12.85 -4.20 10.45
C ARG A 196 -12.66 -2.92 11.25
N LEU A 197 -11.54 -2.82 11.94
CA LEU A 197 -11.13 -1.63 12.68
C LEU A 197 -9.71 -1.24 12.26
N THR A 198 -9.52 0.01 11.88
CA THR A 198 -8.22 0.61 11.59
C THR A 198 -8.01 1.81 12.50
N LEU A 199 -6.94 1.80 13.28
CA LEU A 199 -6.51 2.91 14.11
C LEU A 199 -5.20 3.46 13.56
N GLU A 200 -5.15 4.74 13.25
CA GLU A 200 -4.02 5.40 12.61
C GLU A 200 -3.48 6.55 13.47
N GLU A 201 -2.15 6.67 13.57
CA GLU A 201 -1.45 7.73 14.31
C GLU A 201 -1.82 7.79 15.81
N MET A 202 -1.92 6.63 16.44
CA MET A 202 -2.33 6.47 17.84
C MET A 202 -1.26 5.81 18.72
N TYR A 203 -1.26 6.17 20.00
CA TYR A 203 -0.67 5.39 21.09
C TYR A 203 -1.60 4.24 21.48
N ILE A 204 -1.13 3.00 21.37
CA ILE A 204 -1.89 1.77 21.64
C ILE A 204 -1.20 0.97 22.75
N SER A 205 -1.92 0.70 23.83
CA SER A 205 -1.48 -0.17 24.92
C SER A 205 -2.11 -1.57 24.84
N TRP A 206 -1.73 -2.47 25.76
CA TRP A 206 -2.41 -3.76 25.90
C TRP A 206 -3.83 -3.64 26.41
N GLU A 207 -4.07 -2.73 27.35
CA GLU A 207 -5.40 -2.48 27.90
C GLU A 207 -6.34 -1.98 26.80
N ASP A 208 -5.84 -1.18 25.84
CA ASP A 208 -6.62 -0.78 24.67
C ASP A 208 -7.06 -1.99 23.85
N LEU A 209 -6.16 -2.96 23.64
CA LEU A 209 -6.45 -4.17 22.88
C LEU A 209 -7.48 -5.06 23.59
N ASP A 210 -7.35 -5.27 24.89
CA ASP A 210 -8.36 -5.97 25.69
C ASP A 210 -9.71 -5.28 25.58
N ALA A 211 -9.71 -3.96 25.73
CA ALA A 211 -10.93 -3.17 25.66
C ALA A 211 -11.58 -3.21 24.27
N ILE A 212 -10.81 -3.28 23.18
CA ILE A 212 -11.34 -3.48 21.82
C ILE A 212 -12.04 -4.84 21.73
N HIS A 213 -11.41 -5.93 22.19
CA HIS A 213 -11.97 -7.28 22.04
C HIS A 213 -13.16 -7.54 22.95
N ASP A 214 -13.18 -6.95 24.15
CA ASP A 214 -14.33 -7.06 25.04
C ASP A 214 -15.54 -6.27 24.50
N ARG A 215 -15.31 -5.20 23.75
CA ARG A 215 -16.37 -4.35 23.19
C ARG A 215 -16.79 -4.76 21.78
N VAL A 216 -15.90 -5.36 21.00
CA VAL A 216 -16.14 -5.84 19.64
C VAL A 216 -15.62 -7.29 19.50
N PRO A 217 -16.29 -8.26 20.15
CA PRO A 217 -15.82 -9.65 20.18
C PRO A 217 -15.82 -10.33 18.81
N ASP A 218 -16.57 -9.79 17.86
CA ASP A 218 -16.79 -10.32 16.52
C ASP A 218 -15.81 -9.76 15.45
N LEU A 219 -14.82 -8.96 15.88
CA LEU A 219 -13.86 -8.30 15.01
C LEU A 219 -12.99 -9.31 14.25
N ARG A 220 -12.93 -9.18 12.92
CA ARG A 220 -12.16 -10.10 12.05
C ARG A 220 -10.84 -9.51 11.57
N SER A 221 -10.76 -8.18 11.44
CA SER A 221 -9.58 -7.47 10.98
C SER A 221 -9.27 -6.28 11.87
N LEU A 222 -8.04 -6.20 12.34
CA LEU A 222 -7.51 -5.10 13.13
C LEU A 222 -6.24 -4.58 12.46
N SER A 223 -6.18 -3.27 12.25
CA SER A 223 -5.01 -2.61 11.65
C SER A 223 -4.60 -1.42 12.49
N PHE A 224 -3.33 -1.40 12.86
CA PHE A 224 -2.67 -0.27 13.49
C PHE A 224 -1.72 0.35 12.47
N ILE A 225 -1.95 1.60 12.11
CA ILE A 225 -1.20 2.33 11.08
C ILE A 225 -0.42 3.46 11.74
N ASN A 226 0.90 3.50 11.55
CA ASN A 226 1.77 4.55 12.08
C ASN A 226 1.58 4.75 13.60
N VAL A 227 1.51 3.66 14.38
CA VAL A 227 1.20 3.70 15.82
C VAL A 227 2.43 3.66 16.72
N LYS A 228 2.27 4.10 17.96
CA LYS A 228 3.22 3.90 19.06
C LYS A 228 2.70 2.85 20.03
N LEU A 229 3.44 1.76 20.22
CA LEU A 229 3.06 0.71 21.15
C LEU A 229 3.43 1.09 22.57
N GLN A 230 2.63 0.66 23.54
CA GLN A 230 2.87 0.85 24.98
C GLN A 230 2.58 -0.46 25.71
N LEU A 231 3.30 -0.74 26.81
CA LEU A 231 2.96 -1.89 27.67
C LEU A 231 1.75 -1.59 28.55
N ASN A 232 1.64 -0.34 29.03
CA ASN A 232 0.56 0.16 29.86
C ASN A 232 0.40 1.66 29.60
N GLU A 233 -0.83 2.15 29.61
CA GLU A 233 -1.15 3.58 29.50
C GLU A 233 -0.40 4.44 30.53
N ASN A 234 -0.25 3.90 31.75
CA ASN A 234 0.64 4.22 32.87
C ASN A 234 1.93 4.98 32.56
N ILE A 235 2.56 4.58 31.47
CA ILE A 235 4.01 4.66 31.36
C ILE A 235 4.38 5.88 30.51
N VAL A 236 4.92 6.90 31.17
CA VAL A 236 5.29 8.20 30.55
C VAL A 236 6.52 8.07 29.65
N ASP A 237 7.42 7.12 29.93
CA ASP A 237 8.64 6.91 29.17
C ASP A 237 8.76 5.44 28.75
N PRO A 238 8.74 5.11 27.45
CA PRO A 238 8.92 3.73 26.95
C PRO A 238 10.33 3.17 27.18
N HIS A 239 11.33 3.98 27.57
CA HIS A 239 12.73 3.59 27.70
C HIS A 239 13.18 3.21 29.12
N LEU A 240 12.39 3.53 30.15
CA LEU A 240 12.65 3.10 31.53
C LEU A 240 12.52 1.56 31.66
N ASP A 241 13.45 0.94 32.39
CA ASP A 241 13.73 -0.49 32.55
C ASP A 241 12.66 -1.47 32.03
N ILE A 242 12.76 -1.80 30.74
CA ILE A 242 11.81 -2.65 30.01
C ILE A 242 11.73 -4.03 30.67
N GLN A 243 12.80 -4.56 31.26
CA GLN A 243 12.78 -5.90 31.87
C GLN A 243 11.93 -5.98 33.15
N GLN A 244 12.01 -5.00 34.04
CA GLN A 244 11.10 -4.95 35.20
C GLN A 244 9.64 -4.86 34.76
N ARG A 245 9.38 -4.16 33.65
CA ARG A 245 8.04 -3.93 33.10
C ARG A 245 7.48 -5.15 32.37
N ILE A 246 8.33 -5.93 31.72
CA ILE A 246 7.98 -7.24 31.15
C ILE A 246 7.52 -8.19 32.24
N ASN A 247 8.25 -8.25 33.36
CA ASN A 247 7.91 -9.13 34.48
C ASN A 247 6.55 -8.79 35.10
N GLN A 248 6.14 -7.51 35.09
CA GLN A 248 4.81 -7.08 35.52
C GLN A 248 3.72 -7.42 34.49
N ALA A 249 3.95 -7.16 33.20
CA ALA A 249 2.99 -7.44 32.12
C ALA A 249 2.75 -8.94 31.89
N SER A 250 3.74 -9.79 32.17
CA SER A 250 3.65 -11.26 32.03
C SER A 250 2.65 -11.92 32.99
N SER A 251 2.13 -11.16 33.98
CA SER A 251 1.16 -11.64 34.97
C SER A 251 -0.31 -11.38 34.58
N LEU A 252 -0.57 -10.70 33.46
CA LEU A 252 -1.92 -10.37 33.02
C LEU A 252 -2.60 -11.60 32.37
N PRO A 253 -3.85 -11.93 32.76
CA PRO A 253 -4.59 -13.03 32.16
C PRO A 253 -4.90 -12.72 30.69
N ASN A 254 -4.22 -13.40 29.77
CA ASN A 254 -4.43 -13.19 28.34
C ASN A 254 -5.60 -14.04 27.85
N LYS A 255 -6.79 -13.42 27.74
CA LYS A 255 -7.98 -14.06 27.16
C LYS A 255 -7.75 -14.30 25.67
N GLN A 256 -7.82 -15.56 25.25
CA GLN A 256 -7.68 -15.92 23.84
C GLN A 256 -8.82 -15.33 23.00
N VAL A 257 -8.46 -14.84 21.82
CA VAL A 257 -9.38 -14.24 20.84
C VAL A 257 -9.30 -15.04 19.53
N SER A 258 -10.37 -15.75 19.21
CA SER A 258 -10.47 -16.59 18.01
C SER A 258 -11.13 -15.89 16.82
N SER A 259 -11.87 -14.80 17.05
CA SER A 259 -12.59 -14.06 16.01
C SER A 259 -11.65 -13.33 15.04
N LEU A 260 -10.53 -12.81 15.55
CA LEU A 260 -9.57 -12.04 14.77
C LEU A 260 -8.80 -12.94 13.79
N LYS A 261 -8.88 -12.62 12.50
CA LYS A 261 -8.21 -13.37 11.41
C LYS A 261 -7.06 -12.59 10.77
N HIS A 262 -7.13 -11.26 10.80
CA HIS A 262 -6.16 -10.38 10.17
C HIS A 262 -5.66 -9.34 11.17
N LEU A 263 -4.35 -9.31 11.41
CA LEU A 263 -3.72 -8.32 12.25
C LEU A 263 -2.58 -7.64 11.48
N LYS A 264 -2.65 -6.31 11.34
CA LYS A 264 -1.58 -5.49 10.78
C LYS A 264 -1.12 -4.49 11.81
N ILE A 265 0.18 -4.41 12.02
CA ILE A 265 0.83 -3.44 12.91
C ILE A 265 1.92 -2.72 12.11
N ASP A 266 1.77 -1.42 12.00
CA ASP A 266 2.71 -0.51 11.35
C ASP A 266 3.16 0.52 12.38
N LEU A 267 4.45 0.46 12.74
CA LEU A 267 5.04 1.25 13.80
C LEU A 267 5.50 2.61 13.29
N HIS A 268 5.28 3.63 14.12
CA HIS A 268 5.65 5.01 13.80
C HIS A 268 7.16 5.21 13.59
N ALA A 269 7.51 5.97 12.55
CA ALA A 269 8.87 6.19 12.02
C ALA A 269 9.83 7.01 12.90
N GLY A 270 9.37 7.53 14.03
CA GLY A 270 10.22 8.23 14.98
C GLY A 270 10.77 9.59 14.51
N ASN A 271 10.05 10.35 13.68
CA ASN A 271 10.43 11.74 13.42
C ASN A 271 9.97 12.66 14.58
N GLY A 272 10.86 12.88 15.55
CA GLY A 272 10.61 13.76 16.72
C GLY A 272 11.35 13.30 17.99
N SER A 273 11.06 13.96 19.12
CA SER A 273 11.67 13.70 20.44
C SER A 273 11.34 12.33 21.06
N ASN A 274 10.41 11.57 20.47
CA ASN A 274 9.98 10.26 20.96
C ASN A 274 10.76 9.06 20.39
N GLY A 275 11.75 9.29 19.50
CA GLY A 275 12.63 8.25 18.98
C GLY A 275 11.94 7.07 18.28
N SER A 276 12.73 6.07 17.94
CA SER A 276 12.30 4.75 17.45
C SER A 276 11.82 3.88 18.62
N GLN A 277 10.81 3.01 18.43
CA GLN A 277 10.37 2.08 19.48
C GLN A 277 11.48 1.11 19.98
N PRO A 278 11.56 0.79 21.27
CA PRO A 278 12.54 -0.20 21.72
C PRO A 278 12.28 -1.60 21.14
N HIS A 279 13.31 -2.31 20.65
CA HIS A 279 13.17 -3.68 20.14
C HIS A 279 12.59 -4.66 21.18
N GLU A 280 12.96 -4.49 22.46
CA GLU A 280 12.42 -5.30 23.56
C GLU A 280 10.91 -5.14 23.72
N LEU A 281 10.36 -3.94 23.46
CA LEU A 281 8.92 -3.72 23.45
C LEU A 281 8.25 -4.54 22.35
N ILE A 282 8.80 -4.51 21.13
CA ILE A 282 8.26 -5.23 19.98
C ILE A 282 8.30 -6.74 20.22
N LYS A 283 9.37 -7.26 20.84
CA LYS A 283 9.50 -8.67 21.23
C LYS A 283 8.39 -9.10 22.18
N VAL A 284 8.07 -8.28 23.18
CA VAL A 284 6.97 -8.56 24.12
C VAL A 284 5.64 -8.56 23.39
N TRP A 285 5.46 -7.61 22.46
CA TRP A 285 4.30 -7.58 21.58
C TRP A 285 4.14 -8.83 20.72
N ALA A 286 5.20 -9.31 20.09
CA ALA A 286 5.15 -10.56 19.35
C ALA A 286 4.72 -11.77 20.22
N GLN A 287 5.26 -11.87 21.44
CA GLN A 287 4.93 -12.96 22.38
C GLN A 287 3.47 -12.90 22.86
N GLN A 288 2.98 -11.71 23.18
CA GLN A 288 1.60 -11.51 23.63
C GLN A 288 0.59 -11.73 22.50
N ILE A 289 0.90 -11.28 21.28
CA ILE A 289 0.08 -11.56 20.09
C ILE A 289 0.00 -13.07 19.85
N ALA A 290 1.12 -13.79 19.95
CA ALA A 290 1.15 -15.23 19.77
C ALA A 290 0.23 -15.97 20.74
N SER A 291 0.23 -15.58 22.01
CA SER A 291 -0.64 -16.22 23.02
C SER A 291 -2.11 -15.83 22.88
N LYS A 292 -2.41 -14.62 22.39
CA LYS A 292 -3.77 -14.11 22.27
C LYS A 292 -4.51 -14.58 21.02
N TYR A 293 -3.83 -14.65 19.88
CA TYR A 293 -4.46 -14.81 18.57
C TYR A 293 -4.02 -16.09 17.84
N THR A 294 -4.46 -17.24 18.33
CA THR A 294 -4.12 -18.56 17.76
C THR A 294 -4.70 -18.82 16.37
N ASP A 295 -5.69 -18.03 15.98
CA ASP A 295 -6.57 -18.30 14.84
C ASP A 295 -6.31 -17.38 13.64
N LEU A 296 -5.16 -16.68 13.66
CA LEU A 296 -4.73 -15.73 12.63
C LEU A 296 -4.47 -16.41 11.28
N ILE A 297 -4.93 -15.75 10.22
CA ILE A 297 -4.72 -16.13 8.81
C ILE A 297 -3.65 -15.23 8.19
N SER A 298 -3.59 -13.95 8.58
CA SER A 298 -2.55 -13.02 8.14
C SER A 298 -2.01 -12.18 9.29
N PHE A 299 -0.68 -12.06 9.34
CA PHE A 299 0.00 -11.18 10.27
C PHE A 299 0.99 -10.29 9.52
N THR A 300 0.90 -8.98 9.78
CA THR A 300 1.83 -7.99 9.27
C THR A 300 2.43 -7.20 10.42
N LEU A 301 3.75 -7.14 10.49
CA LEU A 301 4.50 -6.29 11.41
C LEU A 301 5.55 -5.50 10.61
N GLN A 302 5.28 -4.22 10.43
CA GLN A 302 6.14 -3.29 9.70
C GLN A 302 6.54 -2.11 10.58
N SER A 303 7.70 -1.54 10.29
CA SER A 303 8.21 -0.32 10.92
C SER A 303 8.94 0.48 9.86
N ASP A 304 8.97 1.81 10.00
CA ASP A 304 9.81 2.62 9.13
C ASP A 304 11.30 2.36 9.38
N ILE A 305 12.10 2.55 8.34
CA ILE A 305 13.44 2.02 8.17
C ILE A 305 14.46 2.75 9.06
N THR A 306 14.10 3.90 9.66
CA THR A 306 14.89 4.58 10.72
C THR A 306 15.06 3.72 11.98
N MET A 307 14.14 2.78 12.22
CA MET A 307 14.17 1.81 13.30
C MET A 307 15.10 0.62 13.06
N GLN A 308 15.53 0.40 11.81
CA GLN A 308 16.43 -0.71 11.44
C GLN A 308 17.88 -0.37 11.79
N SER A 309 18.14 0.18 12.98
CA SER A 309 19.50 0.49 13.46
C SER A 309 20.37 -0.77 13.36
N ARG A 310 21.68 -0.54 13.27
CA ARG A 310 22.76 -1.53 13.12
C ARG A 310 22.82 -2.62 14.21
N ASP A 311 21.88 -2.63 15.15
CA ASP A 311 21.85 -3.51 16.33
C ASP A 311 20.90 -4.71 16.17
N PHE A 312 20.29 -4.89 14.99
CA PHE A 312 19.46 -6.06 14.76
C PHE A 312 20.29 -7.35 14.74
N LYS A 313 20.04 -8.22 15.72
CA LYS A 313 20.68 -9.54 15.83
C LYS A 313 19.68 -10.64 15.45
N PRO A 314 20.14 -11.75 14.83
CA PRO A 314 19.28 -12.91 14.52
C PRO A 314 18.48 -13.46 15.71
N GLU A 315 18.97 -13.30 16.94
CA GLU A 315 18.29 -13.67 18.18
C GLU A 315 16.95 -12.95 18.38
N HIS A 316 16.77 -11.76 17.81
CA HIS A 316 15.51 -11.04 17.84
C HIS A 316 14.42 -11.77 17.03
N THR A 317 14.76 -12.49 15.95
CA THR A 317 13.80 -13.29 15.17
C THR A 317 13.20 -14.42 16.00
N LEU A 318 13.90 -14.91 17.03
CA LEU A 318 13.39 -15.95 17.93
C LEU A 318 12.14 -15.51 18.70
N SER A 319 11.91 -14.19 18.82
CA SER A 319 10.69 -13.64 19.42
C SER A 319 9.40 -14.01 18.68
N LEU A 320 9.51 -14.39 17.41
CA LEU A 320 8.38 -14.81 16.57
C LEU A 320 8.09 -16.31 16.66
N LEU A 321 8.99 -17.12 17.24
CA LEU A 321 8.78 -18.58 17.35
C LEU A 321 7.48 -18.96 18.08
N PRO A 322 7.09 -18.30 19.19
CA PRO A 322 5.81 -18.58 19.85
C PRO A 322 4.61 -18.39 18.91
N MET A 323 4.70 -17.44 17.97
CA MET A 323 3.66 -17.20 16.98
C MET A 323 3.56 -18.35 15.97
N MET A 324 4.69 -18.92 15.54
CA MET A 324 4.67 -20.08 14.63
C MET A 324 4.12 -21.34 15.29
N VAL A 325 4.23 -21.45 16.62
CA VAL A 325 3.61 -22.55 17.38
C VAL A 325 2.10 -22.33 17.53
N SER A 326 1.70 -21.09 17.82
CA SER A 326 0.32 -20.77 18.22
C SER A 326 -0.61 -20.52 17.04
N CYS A 327 -0.10 -19.95 15.94
CA CYS A 327 -0.87 -19.48 14.79
C CYS A 327 -0.77 -20.43 13.59
N GLN A 328 -1.22 -21.68 13.74
CA GLN A 328 -1.04 -22.73 12.73
C GLN A 328 -1.83 -22.49 11.42
N ARG A 329 -2.80 -21.57 11.43
CA ARG A 329 -3.64 -21.21 10.27
C ARG A 329 -3.05 -20.11 9.40
N LEU A 330 -1.86 -19.64 9.72
CA LEU A 330 -1.21 -18.55 9.03
C LEU A 330 -0.96 -18.90 7.56
N THR A 331 -1.41 -18.03 6.66
CA THR A 331 -1.19 -18.16 5.21
C THR A 331 -0.49 -16.94 4.62
N ALA A 332 -0.44 -15.83 5.35
CA ALA A 332 0.27 -14.63 4.94
C ALA A 332 1.08 -14.08 6.12
N LEU A 333 2.38 -13.88 5.90
CA LEU A 333 3.28 -13.31 6.87
C LEU A 333 4.10 -12.18 6.23
N GLU A 334 3.94 -10.97 6.72
CA GLU A 334 4.70 -9.82 6.25
C GLU A 334 5.46 -9.18 7.41
N ILE A 335 6.78 -9.32 7.42
CA ILE A 335 7.62 -8.86 8.53
C ILE A 335 8.79 -8.05 7.99
N MET A 336 8.82 -6.76 8.29
CA MET A 336 9.90 -5.84 7.85
C MET A 336 10.97 -5.60 8.93
N LEU A 337 10.82 -6.24 10.09
CA LEU A 337 11.74 -6.04 11.22
C LEU A 337 12.71 -7.19 11.43
N TYR A 338 12.33 -8.42 11.08
CA TYR A 338 13.06 -9.64 11.40
C TYR A 338 13.43 -10.38 10.10
N PRO A 339 14.70 -10.76 9.88
CA PRO A 339 15.11 -11.61 8.78
C PRO A 339 14.54 -13.01 8.99
N ILE A 340 14.36 -13.72 7.89
CA ILE A 340 13.96 -15.12 7.87
C ILE A 340 15.15 -15.99 8.30
N THR A 341 14.98 -16.72 9.39
CA THR A 341 16.01 -17.62 9.95
C THR A 341 15.62 -19.08 9.77
N GLN A 342 16.61 -19.98 9.84
CA GLN A 342 16.38 -21.43 9.79
C GLN A 342 15.43 -21.88 10.91
N ASP A 343 15.59 -21.36 12.13
CA ASP A 343 14.73 -21.73 13.26
C ASP A 343 13.27 -21.37 13.03
N LEU A 344 13.01 -20.21 12.40
CA LEU A 344 11.66 -19.79 12.06
C LEU A 344 11.03 -20.72 11.01
N LEU A 345 11.78 -21.09 9.97
CA LEU A 345 11.31 -22.00 8.92
C LEU A 345 11.07 -23.42 9.48
N VAL A 346 12.00 -23.93 10.29
CA VAL A 346 11.83 -25.22 10.97
C VAL A 346 10.61 -25.20 11.87
N ALA A 347 10.34 -24.10 12.57
CA ALA A 347 9.13 -23.97 13.39
C ALA A 347 7.85 -23.95 12.51
N MET A 348 7.86 -23.25 11.39
CA MET A 348 6.73 -23.25 10.44
C MET A 348 6.45 -24.66 9.90
N ASP A 349 7.50 -25.34 9.42
CA ASP A 349 7.41 -26.66 8.81
C ASP A 349 6.93 -27.70 9.83
N ARG A 350 7.46 -27.68 11.07
CA ARG A 350 7.01 -28.56 12.16
C ARG A 350 5.54 -28.33 12.54
N ASN A 351 5.05 -27.11 12.43
CA ASN A 351 3.67 -26.75 12.76
C ASN A 351 2.72 -26.79 11.54
N ASN A 352 3.17 -27.35 10.41
CA ASN A 352 2.39 -27.44 9.16
C ASN A 352 1.86 -26.09 8.65
N ILE A 353 2.56 -25.00 8.95
CA ILE A 353 2.23 -23.68 8.41
C ILE A 353 2.62 -23.65 6.93
N LYS A 354 1.69 -23.25 6.07
CA LYS A 354 1.87 -23.22 4.61
C LYS A 354 1.59 -21.82 4.09
N LEU A 355 2.63 -20.99 4.08
CA LEU A 355 2.50 -19.62 3.64
C LEU A 355 2.23 -19.57 2.13
N ARG A 356 1.24 -18.76 1.76
CA ARG A 356 0.98 -18.35 0.37
C ARG A 356 1.64 -17.01 0.06
N THR A 357 1.72 -16.13 1.04
CA THR A 357 2.33 -14.80 0.92
C THR A 357 3.40 -14.62 1.98
N LEU A 358 4.60 -14.26 1.55
CA LEU A 358 5.70 -13.90 2.43
C LEU A 358 6.30 -12.56 2.00
N ARG A 359 6.47 -11.66 2.97
CA ARG A 359 7.27 -10.45 2.81
C ARG A 359 8.35 -10.39 3.87
N PHE A 360 9.58 -10.10 3.45
CA PHE A 360 10.68 -9.82 4.36
C PHE A 360 11.64 -8.77 3.80
N ASP A 361 12.41 -8.19 4.72
CA ASP A 361 13.41 -7.17 4.44
C ASP A 361 14.83 -7.74 4.55
N THR A 362 15.77 -7.14 3.83
CA THR A 362 17.20 -7.43 3.92
C THR A 362 18.02 -6.15 3.92
N THR A 363 19.13 -6.15 4.64
CA THR A 363 20.06 -5.02 4.72
C THR A 363 21.34 -5.25 3.92
N ASN A 364 21.60 -6.45 3.38
CA ASN A 364 22.74 -6.73 2.48
C ASN A 364 22.50 -7.94 1.56
N ASN A 365 23.36 -8.08 0.55
CA ASN A 365 23.19 -9.08 -0.52
C ASN A 365 23.47 -10.51 -0.02
N VAL A 366 24.41 -10.67 0.92
CA VAL A 366 24.77 -11.96 1.51
C VAL A 366 23.58 -12.52 2.30
N ASP A 367 22.94 -11.69 3.10
CA ASP A 367 21.77 -12.06 3.89
C ASP A 367 20.56 -12.35 3.00
N LEU A 368 20.39 -11.62 1.89
CA LEU A 368 19.32 -11.92 0.93
C LEU A 368 19.52 -13.30 0.28
N LYS A 369 20.73 -13.56 -0.23
CA LYS A 369 21.07 -14.86 -0.84
C LYS A 369 20.87 -15.99 0.15
N LYS A 370 21.36 -15.82 1.38
CA LYS A 370 21.18 -16.79 2.47
C LYS A 370 19.70 -17.03 2.76
N GLN A 371 18.89 -15.99 2.94
CA GLN A 371 17.45 -16.13 3.22
C GLN A 371 16.71 -16.84 2.09
N LEU A 372 17.02 -16.53 0.82
CA LEU A 372 16.43 -17.22 -0.33
C LEU A 372 16.83 -18.69 -0.41
N SER A 373 18.09 -19.04 -0.09
CA SER A 373 18.52 -20.43 0.01
C SER A 373 17.81 -21.17 1.13
N LEU A 374 17.72 -20.59 2.33
CA LEU A 374 17.01 -21.21 3.46
C LEU A 374 15.52 -21.46 3.13
N LEU A 375 14.86 -20.50 2.48
CA LEU A 375 13.47 -20.65 2.02
C LEU A 375 13.33 -21.75 0.97
N SER A 376 14.30 -21.84 0.06
CA SER A 376 14.37 -22.86 -0.99
C SER A 376 14.53 -24.27 -0.42
N ASP A 377 15.29 -24.41 0.67
CA ASP A 377 15.54 -25.68 1.37
C ASP A 377 14.38 -26.08 2.31
N SER A 378 13.44 -25.17 2.59
CA SER A 378 12.27 -25.40 3.44
C SER A 378 11.04 -25.84 2.64
N ASP A 379 10.06 -26.51 3.30
CA ASP A 379 8.78 -26.87 2.66
C ASP A 379 7.98 -25.63 2.22
N GLN A 380 8.30 -24.44 2.74
CA GLN A 380 7.66 -23.19 2.30
C GLN A 380 7.81 -22.94 0.78
N SER A 381 8.93 -23.35 0.16
CA SER A 381 9.16 -23.23 -1.29
C SER A 381 8.06 -23.87 -2.14
N ASN A 382 7.42 -24.94 -1.64
CA ASN A 382 6.36 -25.67 -2.32
C ASN A 382 4.99 -24.98 -2.27
N HIS A 383 4.79 -24.04 -1.33
CA HIS A 383 3.48 -23.44 -1.06
C HIS A 383 3.40 -21.96 -1.39
N LEU A 384 4.53 -21.25 -1.37
CA LEU A 384 4.60 -19.81 -1.63
C LEU A 384 4.11 -19.46 -3.04
N GLN A 385 3.18 -18.50 -3.10
CA GLN A 385 2.61 -17.97 -4.35
C GLN A 385 3.02 -16.52 -4.58
N HIS A 386 3.23 -15.75 -3.51
CA HIS A 386 3.60 -14.35 -3.55
C HIS A 386 4.80 -14.11 -2.64
N LEU A 387 5.90 -13.64 -3.21
CA LEU A 387 7.11 -13.29 -2.48
C LEU A 387 7.41 -11.80 -2.68
N LYS A 388 7.50 -11.06 -1.57
CA LYS A 388 7.87 -9.65 -1.56
C LYS A 388 9.19 -9.46 -0.83
N LEU A 389 10.18 -8.96 -1.53
CA LEU A 389 11.54 -8.78 -1.06
C LEU A 389 11.82 -7.28 -0.98
N HIS A 390 12.22 -6.78 0.18
CA HIS A 390 12.64 -5.39 0.32
C HIS A 390 14.12 -5.31 0.68
N SER A 391 14.93 -4.65 -0.13
CA SER A 391 16.36 -4.45 0.11
C SER A 391 16.66 -3.01 0.50
N ASN A 392 17.12 -2.83 1.74
CA ASN A 392 17.43 -1.54 2.35
C ASN A 392 18.94 -1.30 2.45
N TYR A 393 19.35 -0.03 2.41
CA TYR A 393 20.72 0.35 2.73
C TYR A 393 20.96 0.23 4.25
N PRO A 394 22.07 -0.40 4.69
CA PRO A 394 22.32 -0.69 6.11
C PRO A 394 22.56 0.56 6.98
N GLY A 395 22.75 1.75 6.37
CA GLY A 395 22.84 3.02 7.08
C GLY A 395 21.52 3.79 7.24
N GLY A 396 20.41 3.28 6.69
CA GLY A 396 19.11 3.96 6.72
C GLY A 396 19.08 5.31 6.00
N HIS A 397 17.94 6.02 6.11
CA HIS A 397 17.72 7.30 5.41
C HIS A 397 18.71 8.39 5.84
N TYR A 398 19.04 8.49 7.13
CA TYR A 398 19.85 9.58 7.68
C TYR A 398 21.31 9.51 7.21
N GLU A 399 21.93 8.33 7.28
CA GLU A 399 23.27 8.15 6.72
C GLU A 399 23.26 8.20 5.21
N TYR A 400 22.19 7.76 4.52
CA TYR A 400 22.09 7.91 3.07
C TYR A 400 22.12 9.40 2.66
N THR A 401 21.38 10.27 3.36
CA THR A 401 21.43 11.72 3.10
C THR A 401 22.78 12.36 3.43
N GLN A 402 23.51 11.86 4.42
CA GLN A 402 24.86 12.36 4.75
C GLN A 402 25.95 11.78 3.84
N LYS A 403 25.88 10.49 3.48
CA LYS A 403 26.85 9.75 2.64
C LYS A 403 26.61 9.90 1.13
N ARG A 404 25.58 10.63 0.70
CA ARG A 404 25.56 11.15 -0.69
C ARG A 404 26.80 11.99 -1.01
N ALA A 405 27.53 12.46 0.01
CA ALA A 405 28.83 13.11 -0.12
C ALA A 405 30.05 12.16 -0.23
N LEU A 406 29.89 10.84 0.01
CA LEU A 406 30.99 9.89 0.05
C LEU A 406 30.62 8.57 -0.66
N GLN A 407 30.95 8.54 -1.95
CA GLN A 407 31.10 7.38 -2.85
C GLN A 407 29.83 6.60 -3.21
N GLU A 408 29.56 6.56 -4.52
CA GLU A 408 28.71 5.58 -5.21
C GLU A 408 29.31 4.17 -5.03
N GLU A 409 29.18 3.57 -3.86
CA GLU A 409 29.33 2.12 -3.75
C GLU A 409 28.07 1.47 -4.33
N SER A 410 28.02 1.37 -5.65
CA SER A 410 27.16 0.42 -6.35
C SER A 410 27.64 -1.00 -6.03
N GLN A 411 27.31 -1.49 -4.84
CA GLN A 411 27.42 -2.91 -4.51
C GLN A 411 26.35 -3.66 -5.31
N GLY A 412 26.68 -4.00 -6.56
CA GLY A 412 25.83 -4.83 -7.42
C GLY A 412 25.45 -6.13 -6.70
N PHE A 413 24.23 -6.61 -6.91
CA PHE A 413 23.87 -7.92 -6.35
C PHE A 413 24.57 -9.05 -7.11
N ASP A 414 24.95 -10.09 -6.36
CA ASP A 414 25.56 -11.33 -6.87
C ASP A 414 24.81 -11.85 -8.12
N THR A 415 25.56 -12.25 -9.15
CA THR A 415 25.03 -12.78 -10.42
C THR A 415 24.29 -14.12 -10.27
N ARG A 416 24.28 -14.72 -9.08
CA ARG A 416 23.52 -15.93 -8.74
C ARG A 416 22.53 -15.71 -7.60
N LEU A 417 22.20 -14.46 -7.28
CA LEU A 417 21.31 -14.11 -6.17
C LEU A 417 19.97 -14.88 -6.21
N PHE A 418 19.37 -14.97 -7.41
CA PHE A 418 18.03 -15.54 -7.59
C PHE A 418 18.03 -17.02 -8.02
N GLN A 419 19.19 -17.71 -8.00
CA GLN A 419 19.27 -19.12 -8.38
C GLN A 419 18.34 -20.01 -7.54
N SER A 420 18.21 -19.70 -6.25
CA SER A 420 17.35 -20.42 -5.31
C SER A 420 15.85 -20.37 -5.69
N LEU A 421 15.42 -19.42 -6.53
CA LEU A 421 14.02 -19.36 -6.99
C LEU A 421 13.61 -20.55 -7.87
N SER A 422 14.58 -21.33 -8.38
CA SER A 422 14.30 -22.53 -9.18
C SER A 422 13.52 -23.62 -8.46
N ASN A 423 13.57 -23.66 -7.13
CA ASN A 423 12.83 -24.65 -6.34
C ASN A 423 11.40 -24.20 -6.00
N PHE A 424 11.00 -22.97 -6.35
CA PHE A 424 9.69 -22.43 -5.99
C PHE A 424 8.64 -22.81 -7.04
N ALA A 425 8.08 -24.01 -6.93
CA ALA A 425 7.18 -24.58 -7.95
C ALA A 425 5.85 -23.81 -8.14
N ARG A 426 5.42 -23.02 -7.15
CA ARG A 426 4.11 -22.33 -7.14
C ARG A 426 4.20 -20.81 -7.11
N LEU A 427 5.41 -20.23 -7.19
CA LEU A 427 5.60 -18.80 -7.09
C LEU A 427 5.04 -18.10 -8.34
N LYS A 428 3.95 -17.34 -8.16
CA LYS A 428 3.25 -16.62 -9.23
C LYS A 428 3.62 -15.15 -9.27
N THR A 429 3.95 -14.55 -8.13
CA THR A 429 4.28 -13.13 -8.03
C THR A 429 5.57 -12.93 -7.27
N LEU A 430 6.49 -12.17 -7.85
CA LEU A 430 7.70 -11.69 -7.20
C LEU A 430 7.73 -10.16 -7.26
N GLU A 431 7.84 -9.52 -6.10
CA GLU A 431 8.09 -8.09 -5.96
C GLU A 431 9.46 -7.89 -5.32
N PHE A 432 10.38 -7.22 -6.01
CA PHE A 432 11.69 -6.90 -5.48
C PHE A 432 11.89 -5.38 -5.43
N ASN A 433 11.83 -4.86 -4.21
CA ASN A 433 11.82 -3.43 -3.93
C ASN A 433 13.14 -2.99 -3.32
N CYS A 434 13.85 -2.08 -3.98
CA CYS A 434 15.08 -1.50 -3.46
C CYS A 434 14.83 -0.09 -2.92
N ALA A 435 15.40 0.25 -1.76
CA ALA A 435 15.31 1.57 -1.14
C ALA A 435 16.69 2.16 -0.83
N PHE A 436 16.73 3.48 -0.60
CA PHE A 436 17.88 4.25 -0.08
C PHE A 436 19.20 4.07 -0.86
N GLY A 437 19.17 4.33 -2.17
CA GLY A 437 20.39 4.32 -2.99
C GLY A 437 20.86 2.93 -3.42
N ARG A 438 20.15 1.88 -3.03
CA ARG A 438 20.29 0.57 -3.66
C ARG A 438 19.52 0.52 -4.97
N SER A 439 20.03 -0.28 -5.90
CA SER A 439 19.35 -0.55 -7.16
C SER A 439 19.49 -2.01 -7.54
N CYS A 440 18.39 -2.64 -7.93
CA CYS A 440 18.41 -3.94 -8.59
C CYS A 440 19.15 -3.80 -9.93
N ASP A 441 20.03 -4.75 -10.26
CA ASP A 441 20.59 -4.78 -11.61
C ASP A 441 19.51 -5.30 -12.57
N LEU A 442 19.34 -4.65 -13.72
CA LEU A 442 18.45 -5.14 -14.75
C LEU A 442 18.83 -6.55 -15.22
N ALA A 443 20.09 -6.96 -15.14
CA ALA A 443 20.51 -8.33 -15.44
C ALA A 443 19.82 -9.38 -14.56
N HIS A 444 19.37 -9.02 -13.35
CA HIS A 444 18.59 -9.93 -12.50
C HIS A 444 17.22 -10.28 -13.08
N LEU A 445 16.67 -9.44 -13.97
CA LEU A 445 15.44 -9.76 -14.69
C LEU A 445 15.57 -11.07 -15.46
N ILE A 446 16.66 -11.24 -16.22
CA ILE A 446 16.90 -12.47 -16.98
C ILE A 446 17.09 -13.66 -16.03
N GLN A 447 17.79 -13.48 -14.91
CA GLN A 447 18.00 -14.56 -13.93
C GLN A 447 16.69 -15.02 -13.32
N ILE A 448 15.84 -14.09 -12.86
CA ILE A 448 14.55 -14.40 -12.27
C ILE A 448 13.69 -15.19 -13.26
N LEU A 449 13.63 -14.74 -14.52
CA LEU A 449 12.87 -15.42 -15.57
C LEU A 449 13.49 -16.78 -15.94
N ALA A 450 14.81 -16.92 -15.88
CA ALA A 450 15.48 -18.18 -16.14
C ALA A 450 15.19 -19.22 -15.04
N TYR A 451 15.18 -18.81 -13.77
CA TYR A 451 15.03 -19.73 -12.63
C TYR A 451 13.56 -19.97 -12.24
N CYS A 452 12.69 -18.97 -12.27
CA CYS A 452 11.31 -19.10 -11.78
C CYS A 452 10.31 -19.34 -12.92
N LYS A 453 10.05 -20.61 -13.25
CA LYS A 453 9.16 -20.99 -14.38
C LYS A 453 7.67 -20.79 -14.11
N SER A 454 7.24 -20.71 -12.86
CA SER A 454 5.84 -20.53 -12.47
C SER A 454 5.37 -19.08 -12.44
N LEU A 455 6.28 -18.12 -12.68
CA LEU A 455 6.05 -16.70 -12.47
C LEU A 455 5.06 -16.12 -13.48
N ARG A 456 4.06 -15.38 -13.00
CA ARG A 456 3.08 -14.66 -13.83
C ARG A 456 3.19 -13.14 -13.72
N SER A 457 3.66 -12.64 -12.57
CA SER A 457 3.82 -11.21 -12.32
C SER A 457 5.18 -10.93 -11.71
N LEU A 458 5.91 -9.99 -12.29
CA LEU A 458 7.22 -9.54 -11.80
C LEU A 458 7.22 -8.02 -11.63
N HIS A 459 7.59 -7.57 -10.44
CA HIS A 459 7.84 -6.17 -10.13
C HIS A 459 9.27 -5.97 -9.65
N LEU A 460 10.01 -5.07 -10.31
CA LEU A 460 11.35 -4.64 -9.93
C LEU A 460 11.32 -3.13 -9.70
N ASP A 461 11.79 -2.67 -8.55
CA ASP A 461 11.85 -1.24 -8.20
C ASP A 461 13.28 -0.74 -7.97
N HIS A 462 13.53 0.51 -8.36
CA HIS A 462 14.85 1.15 -8.45
C HIS A 462 15.84 0.27 -9.23
N VAL A 463 15.64 0.17 -10.55
CA VAL A 463 16.51 -0.64 -11.40
C VAL A 463 17.65 0.20 -11.99
N SER A 464 18.87 -0.34 -12.00
CA SER A 464 20.01 0.23 -12.71
C SER A 464 20.71 -0.86 -13.54
N VAL A 465 21.65 -0.46 -14.39
CA VAL A 465 22.51 -1.40 -15.11
C VAL A 465 23.94 -1.17 -14.66
N SER A 466 24.59 -2.23 -14.17
CA SER A 466 26.00 -2.18 -13.82
C SER A 466 26.86 -2.25 -15.08
N ASN A 467 28.09 -1.73 -15.01
CA ASN A 467 29.04 -1.77 -16.15
C ASN A 467 29.68 -3.16 -16.32
N GLU A 468 29.35 -4.13 -15.47
CA GLU A 468 29.90 -5.48 -15.55
C GLU A 468 29.01 -6.30 -16.48
N MET A 469 29.51 -6.59 -17.69
CA MET A 469 28.86 -7.51 -18.62
C MET A 469 28.58 -8.84 -17.90
N SER A 470 27.32 -9.11 -17.63
CA SER A 470 26.92 -10.43 -17.14
C SER A 470 27.09 -11.44 -18.28
N ASP A 471 27.85 -12.52 -18.06
CA ASP A 471 27.99 -13.69 -18.96
C ASP A 471 26.63 -14.20 -19.50
N ILE A 472 25.56 -13.89 -18.78
CA ILE A 472 24.16 -14.10 -19.12
C ILE A 472 23.80 -13.54 -20.51
N LEU A 473 24.40 -12.42 -20.95
CA LEU A 473 24.14 -11.85 -22.28
C LEU A 473 24.73 -12.68 -23.43
N LEU A 474 25.71 -13.54 -23.17
CA LEU A 474 26.42 -14.33 -24.19
C LEU A 474 25.74 -15.67 -24.54
N SER A 475 24.79 -16.13 -23.73
CA SER A 475 24.07 -17.39 -23.99
C SER A 475 22.84 -17.15 -24.88
N PRO A 476 22.53 -17.96 -25.90
CA PRO A 476 21.32 -17.78 -26.71
C PRO A 476 20.03 -18.09 -25.91
N VAL A 477 19.01 -17.21 -26.01
CA VAL A 477 17.66 -17.45 -25.42
C VAL A 477 16.76 -18.10 -26.45
N THR A 478 16.20 -19.25 -26.09
CA THR A 478 15.05 -19.82 -26.80
C THR A 478 13.76 -19.37 -26.12
N VAL A 479 12.69 -19.18 -26.90
CA VAL A 479 11.38 -18.68 -26.43
C VAL A 479 10.80 -19.53 -25.29
N ASP A 480 11.15 -20.82 -25.24
CA ASP A 480 10.73 -21.74 -24.17
C ASP A 480 11.50 -21.57 -22.84
N GLN A 481 12.49 -20.67 -22.78
CA GLN A 481 13.30 -20.46 -21.58
C GLN A 481 12.63 -19.57 -20.53
N PHE A 482 11.61 -18.78 -20.86
CA PHE A 482 10.98 -17.88 -19.90
C PHE A 482 9.60 -18.38 -19.45
N PRO A 483 9.17 -18.02 -18.23
CA PRO A 483 7.83 -18.35 -17.75
C PRO A 483 6.76 -17.69 -18.61
N GLN A 484 5.51 -18.15 -18.47
CA GLN A 484 4.33 -17.46 -18.98
C GLN A 484 4.04 -16.19 -18.16
N LEU A 485 4.96 -15.22 -18.23
CA LEU A 485 4.82 -13.95 -17.52
C LEU A 485 3.72 -13.11 -18.19
N GLU A 486 2.68 -12.77 -17.44
CA GLU A 486 1.54 -11.96 -17.85
C GLU A 486 1.80 -10.47 -17.58
N HIS A 487 2.51 -10.14 -16.49
CA HIS A 487 2.71 -8.77 -16.01
C HIS A 487 4.18 -8.47 -15.68
N LEU A 488 4.74 -7.42 -16.30
CA LEU A 488 6.07 -6.90 -16.00
C LEU A 488 5.98 -5.43 -15.58
N THR A 489 6.49 -5.11 -14.39
CA THR A 489 6.55 -3.75 -13.86
C THR A 489 7.99 -3.42 -13.47
N ILE A 490 8.60 -2.43 -14.12
CA ILE A 490 9.92 -1.90 -13.75
C ILE A 490 9.73 -0.44 -13.34
N THR A 491 10.04 -0.11 -12.09
CA THR A 491 9.97 1.27 -11.58
C THR A 491 11.35 1.86 -11.34
N LYS A 492 11.44 3.17 -11.57
CA LYS A 492 12.64 4.00 -11.41
C LYS A 492 13.87 3.43 -12.11
N LEU A 493 13.71 3.02 -13.37
CA LEU A 493 14.82 2.58 -14.23
C LEU A 493 15.77 3.76 -14.48
N ASN A 494 17.00 3.66 -13.97
CA ASN A 494 18.03 4.66 -14.16
C ASN A 494 18.72 4.46 -15.51
N ILE A 495 18.77 5.52 -16.33
CA ILE A 495 19.37 5.49 -17.67
C ILE A 495 20.63 6.36 -17.67
N LYS A 496 21.76 5.78 -18.07
CA LYS A 496 22.99 6.50 -18.37
C LYS A 496 23.16 6.62 -19.89
N ARG A 497 22.85 7.78 -20.48
CA ARG A 497 22.98 8.04 -21.92
C ARG A 497 24.42 8.02 -22.39
N ASP A 498 24.62 7.86 -23.69
CA ASP A 498 25.94 7.86 -24.31
C ASP A 498 26.88 6.83 -23.69
N SER A 499 26.33 5.78 -23.06
CA SER A 499 27.11 4.85 -22.25
C SER A 499 26.84 3.40 -22.62
N GLN A 500 27.80 2.54 -22.32
CA GLN A 500 27.67 1.09 -22.47
C GLN A 500 26.45 0.56 -21.68
N ALA A 501 26.14 1.15 -20.53
CA ALA A 501 25.01 0.74 -19.71
C ALA A 501 23.65 0.90 -20.43
N LEU A 502 23.48 1.89 -21.31
CA LEU A 502 22.25 2.03 -22.11
C LEU A 502 22.23 1.01 -23.27
N VAL A 503 23.37 0.73 -23.89
CA VAL A 503 23.48 -0.37 -24.86
C VAL A 503 23.05 -1.68 -24.21
N ASP A 504 23.58 -1.99 -23.03
CA ASP A 504 23.27 -3.22 -22.29
C ASP A 504 21.80 -3.25 -21.84
N THR A 505 21.26 -2.11 -21.40
CA THR A 505 19.82 -1.96 -21.08
C THR A 505 18.96 -2.40 -22.27
N ASN A 506 19.25 -1.86 -23.45
CA ASN A 506 18.50 -2.16 -24.67
C ASN A 506 18.62 -3.63 -25.07
N LEU A 507 19.81 -4.21 -24.96
CA LEU A 507 20.05 -5.62 -25.27
C LEU A 507 19.29 -6.55 -24.30
N ILE A 508 19.32 -6.25 -22.99
CA ILE A 508 18.59 -7.01 -21.97
C ILE A 508 17.09 -6.95 -22.24
N LEU A 509 16.53 -5.75 -22.43
CA LEU A 509 15.09 -5.59 -22.65
C LEU A 509 14.64 -6.28 -23.93
N LYS A 510 15.37 -6.10 -25.04
CA LYS A 510 15.08 -6.80 -26.30
C LYS A 510 15.01 -8.31 -26.10
N ARG A 511 16.01 -8.88 -25.41
CA ARG A 511 16.09 -10.30 -25.12
C ARG A 511 14.93 -10.80 -24.25
N VAL A 512 14.56 -10.03 -23.22
CA VAL A 512 13.42 -10.36 -22.35
C VAL A 512 12.11 -10.35 -23.12
N LEU A 513 11.86 -9.29 -23.90
CA LEU A 513 10.62 -9.15 -24.67
C LEU A 513 10.50 -10.22 -25.76
N GLN A 514 11.60 -10.59 -26.42
CA GLN A 514 11.62 -11.71 -27.37
C GLN A 514 11.28 -13.04 -26.71
N GLY A 515 11.82 -13.33 -25.53
CA GLY A 515 11.49 -14.55 -24.80
C GLY A 515 10.07 -14.58 -24.23
N LEU A 516 9.42 -13.42 -24.06
CA LEU A 516 8.05 -13.28 -23.52
C LEU A 516 6.98 -13.04 -24.61
N GLN A 517 7.32 -13.24 -25.88
CA GLN A 517 6.49 -12.90 -27.05
C GLN A 517 5.04 -13.43 -27.00
N ASN A 518 4.81 -14.57 -26.36
CA ASN A 518 3.52 -15.27 -26.35
C ASN A 518 2.76 -15.21 -25.01
N SER A 519 3.23 -14.43 -24.01
CA SER A 519 2.59 -14.43 -22.69
C SER A 519 2.33 -13.05 -22.08
N LEU A 520 3.09 -12.04 -22.48
CA LEU A 520 3.11 -10.75 -21.79
C LEU A 520 1.90 -9.89 -22.14
N GLU A 521 0.96 -9.74 -21.20
CA GLU A 521 -0.24 -8.94 -21.37
C GLU A 521 -0.05 -7.48 -21.01
N THR A 522 0.78 -7.19 -20.00
CA THR A 522 0.98 -5.81 -19.53
C THR A 522 2.42 -5.47 -19.22
N ILE A 523 2.86 -4.29 -19.66
CA ILE A 523 4.16 -3.70 -19.32
C ILE A 523 3.94 -2.34 -18.67
N TYR A 524 4.50 -2.15 -17.48
CA TYR A 524 4.65 -0.84 -16.85
C TYR A 524 6.13 -0.51 -16.67
N LEU A 525 6.55 0.63 -17.19
CA LEU A 525 7.91 1.16 -17.07
C LEU A 525 7.85 2.57 -16.49
N GLU A 526 8.54 2.81 -15.41
CA GLU A 526 8.75 4.16 -14.88
C GLU A 526 10.23 4.49 -14.90
N LEU A 527 10.61 5.54 -15.62
CA LEU A 527 11.97 6.02 -15.69
C LEU A 527 12.30 6.82 -14.43
N GLY A 528 13.43 6.48 -13.82
CA GLY A 528 13.99 7.17 -12.67
C GLY A 528 14.83 8.36 -13.10
N SER A 529 16.14 8.29 -12.80
CA SER A 529 17.10 9.31 -13.22
C SER A 529 17.64 9.05 -14.62
N ILE A 530 17.84 10.12 -15.40
CA ILE A 530 18.53 10.09 -16.69
C ILE A 530 19.79 10.94 -16.56
N THR A 531 20.95 10.32 -16.68
CA THR A 531 22.26 10.98 -16.61
C THR A 531 23.05 10.74 -17.90
N PHE A 532 24.11 11.51 -18.12
CA PHE A 532 25.04 11.31 -19.23
C PHE A 532 26.24 10.51 -18.74
N GLY A 533 26.67 9.52 -19.54
CA GLY A 533 27.92 8.83 -19.34
C GLY A 533 29.09 9.80 -19.45
N GLN A 534 30.08 9.66 -18.57
CA GLN A 534 31.30 10.46 -18.64
C GLN A 534 32.16 10.08 -19.87
N ASN A 535 32.03 8.83 -20.33
CA ASN A 535 32.73 8.30 -21.50
C ASN A 535 31.70 7.96 -22.58
N LYS A 536 31.65 8.77 -23.63
CA LYS A 536 30.73 8.58 -24.74
C LYS A 536 31.07 7.29 -25.50
N VAL A 537 30.10 6.41 -25.66
CA VAL A 537 30.19 5.19 -26.47
C VAL A 537 29.58 5.46 -27.84
N ASP A 538 30.35 5.19 -28.90
CA ASP A 538 29.88 5.28 -30.29
C ASP A 538 29.14 4.00 -30.68
N HIS A 539 27.85 3.91 -30.31
CA HIS A 539 27.01 2.76 -30.62
C HIS A 539 25.55 3.20 -30.88
N PRO A 540 24.83 2.66 -31.90
CA PRO A 540 23.46 3.09 -32.24
C PRO A 540 22.43 2.91 -31.10
N LEU A 541 22.70 1.98 -30.18
CA LEU A 541 21.88 1.75 -28.98
C LEU A 541 22.30 2.60 -27.76
N ALA A 542 23.30 3.48 -27.88
CA ALA A 542 23.77 4.32 -26.77
C ALA A 542 23.02 5.66 -26.66
N ASP A 543 22.23 6.02 -27.68
CA ASP A 543 21.55 7.32 -27.75
C ASP A 543 20.15 7.31 -27.11
N TYR A 544 19.44 6.17 -27.21
CA TYR A 544 18.02 6.08 -26.88
C TYR A 544 17.69 4.76 -26.19
N LEU A 545 16.62 4.76 -25.38
CA LEU A 545 16.00 3.53 -24.90
C LEU A 545 15.06 3.00 -25.99
N TYR A 546 15.24 1.76 -26.38
CA TYR A 546 14.47 1.04 -27.37
C TYR A 546 13.66 -0.08 -26.72
N LEU A 547 12.34 -0.05 -26.94
CA LEU A 547 11.46 -1.17 -26.62
C LEU A 547 10.86 -1.68 -27.92
N ASP A 548 11.30 -2.85 -28.37
CA ASP A 548 10.73 -3.55 -29.51
C ASP A 548 9.54 -4.40 -29.03
N LEU A 549 8.34 -3.97 -29.39
CA LEU A 549 7.09 -4.62 -28.98
C LEU A 549 6.47 -5.43 -30.13
N SER A 550 7.13 -5.48 -31.29
CA SER A 550 6.58 -6.07 -32.53
C SER A 550 6.25 -7.55 -32.40
N THR A 551 6.95 -8.26 -31.51
CA THR A 551 6.79 -9.69 -31.28
C THR A 551 5.74 -10.02 -30.21
N LEU A 552 5.23 -9.05 -29.45
CA LEU A 552 4.37 -9.29 -28.29
C LEU A 552 2.88 -9.34 -28.69
N GLN A 553 2.42 -10.48 -29.17
CA GLN A 553 1.05 -10.62 -29.71
C GLN A 553 -0.04 -10.48 -28.64
N GLU A 554 0.26 -10.84 -27.39
CA GLU A 554 -0.68 -10.80 -26.27
C GLU A 554 -0.71 -9.45 -25.53
N LEU A 555 0.13 -8.48 -25.91
CA LEU A 555 0.26 -7.21 -25.19
C LEU A 555 -1.03 -6.38 -25.31
N ARG A 556 -1.72 -6.21 -24.19
CA ARG A 556 -2.97 -5.43 -24.09
C ARG A 556 -2.74 -4.02 -23.58
N ARG A 557 -1.71 -3.84 -22.73
CA ARG A 557 -1.44 -2.57 -22.05
C ARG A 557 0.05 -2.30 -21.93
N LEU A 558 0.45 -1.13 -22.41
CA LEU A 558 1.73 -0.52 -22.12
C LEU A 558 1.49 0.73 -21.27
N SER A 559 2.38 1.00 -20.32
CA SER A 559 2.38 2.25 -19.56
C SER A 559 3.83 2.67 -19.37
N VAL A 560 4.17 3.86 -19.84
CA VAL A 560 5.52 4.42 -19.66
C VAL A 560 5.37 5.76 -18.94
N ASN A 561 5.99 5.87 -17.77
CA ASN A 561 6.02 7.07 -16.95
C ASN A 561 7.46 7.62 -16.89
N TYR A 562 7.63 8.93 -17.00
CA TYR A 562 8.95 9.57 -16.92
C TYR A 562 8.80 11.05 -16.51
N ALA A 563 9.78 11.56 -15.76
CA ALA A 563 9.66 12.89 -15.14
C ALA A 563 10.08 14.09 -16.03
N LEU A 564 10.77 13.87 -17.16
CA LEU A 564 11.39 14.95 -17.97
C LEU A 564 11.37 14.67 -19.50
N GLY A 565 10.79 15.57 -20.31
CA GLY A 565 10.92 15.62 -21.79
C GLY A 565 9.64 15.35 -22.61
N SER A 566 9.71 15.46 -23.94
CA SER A 566 8.66 15.07 -24.90
C SER A 566 9.02 13.75 -25.58
N SER A 567 8.27 12.66 -25.38
CA SER A 567 8.64 11.35 -25.94
C SER A 567 8.13 11.14 -27.36
N THR A 568 8.87 10.34 -28.14
CA THR A 568 8.48 9.94 -29.49
C THR A 568 8.15 8.46 -29.55
N ILE A 569 6.94 8.09 -29.98
CA ILE A 569 6.66 6.71 -30.38
C ILE A 569 6.77 6.66 -31.88
N THR A 570 7.62 5.77 -32.39
CA THR A 570 7.79 5.56 -33.82
C THR A 570 7.24 4.19 -34.20
N THR A 571 6.13 4.18 -34.91
CA THR A 571 5.60 2.97 -35.54
C THR A 571 6.07 2.93 -36.99
N GLU A 572 6.88 1.93 -37.34
CA GLU A 572 7.28 1.67 -38.72
C GLU A 572 6.22 0.78 -39.39
N ARG A 573 5.57 1.33 -40.42
CA ARG A 573 4.62 0.66 -41.32
C ARG A 573 5.18 0.71 -42.74
N GLY A 574 5.68 -0.41 -43.27
CA GLY A 574 6.11 -0.54 -44.68
C GLY A 574 6.79 0.71 -45.26
N GLU A 575 8.10 0.88 -45.02
CA GLU A 575 8.90 2.07 -45.41
C GLU A 575 8.43 3.44 -44.86
N GLN A 576 7.27 3.54 -44.20
CA GLN A 576 6.78 4.76 -43.56
C GLN A 576 6.97 4.70 -42.05
N CYS A 577 7.60 5.73 -41.48
CA CYS A 577 7.80 5.89 -40.05
C CYS A 577 6.79 6.92 -39.52
N GLU A 578 5.78 6.49 -38.75
CA GLU A 578 4.85 7.38 -38.06
C GLU A 578 5.47 7.74 -36.70
N THR A 579 6.03 8.95 -36.60
CA THR A 579 6.56 9.52 -35.34
C THR A 579 5.47 10.33 -34.65
N HIS A 580 5.06 9.90 -33.46
CA HIS A 580 4.16 10.66 -32.60
C HIS A 580 4.97 11.30 -31.47
N GLU A 581 5.03 12.63 -31.44
CA GLU A 581 5.67 13.41 -30.37
C GLU A 581 4.65 13.77 -29.28
N PHE A 582 4.96 13.49 -28.02
CA PHE A 582 4.04 13.65 -26.88
C PHE A 582 4.60 14.58 -25.80
N GLY A 583 3.75 15.45 -25.24
CA GLY A 583 4.08 16.34 -24.11
C GLY A 583 4.01 15.66 -22.74
N ARG A 584 4.26 16.43 -21.66
CA ARG A 584 4.29 15.94 -20.26
C ARG A 584 2.92 15.44 -19.77
N ASN A 585 2.85 14.18 -19.31
CA ASN A 585 2.06 13.62 -18.17
C ASN A 585 1.91 12.09 -18.31
N ASN A 586 1.56 11.39 -17.22
CA ASN A 586 1.28 9.94 -17.20
C ASN A 586 0.41 9.49 -18.38
N HIS A 587 0.93 8.60 -19.23
CA HIS A 587 0.17 8.03 -20.34
C HIS A 587 0.02 6.51 -20.18
N VAL A 588 -1.24 6.07 -20.18
CA VAL A 588 -1.63 4.66 -20.19
C VAL A 588 -2.13 4.32 -21.59
N PHE A 589 -1.47 3.41 -22.29
CA PHE A 589 -1.92 2.89 -23.57
C PHE A 589 -2.97 1.79 -23.31
N ASN A 590 -4.25 2.10 -23.53
CA ASN A 590 -5.31 1.09 -23.54
C ASN A 590 -5.69 0.79 -25.00
N LYS A 591 -5.51 -0.47 -25.41
CA LYS A 591 -5.62 -1.02 -26.78
C LYS A 591 -4.53 -0.56 -27.76
N VAL A 592 -3.53 -1.41 -27.95
CA VAL A 592 -2.98 -1.64 -29.30
C VAL A 592 -3.89 -2.71 -29.91
N PRO A 593 -4.67 -2.44 -30.98
CA PRO A 593 -5.37 -3.51 -31.69
C PRO A 593 -4.32 -4.52 -32.19
N PRO A 594 -4.57 -5.84 -32.08
CA PRO A 594 -3.63 -6.83 -32.61
C PRO A 594 -3.42 -6.54 -34.10
N PRO A 595 -2.18 -6.31 -34.56
CA PRO A 595 -1.95 -6.06 -35.96
C PRO A 595 -2.29 -7.31 -36.78
N PRO A 596 -2.76 -7.17 -38.03
CA PRO A 596 -2.81 -8.29 -38.96
C PRO A 596 -1.39 -8.86 -39.14
N PRO A 597 -1.26 -10.16 -39.49
CA PRO A 597 -0.01 -10.94 -39.40
C PRO A 597 1.12 -10.53 -40.36
N SER A 598 1.11 -9.32 -40.91
CA SER A 598 2.12 -8.80 -41.82
C SER A 598 2.65 -7.43 -41.37
N GLN A 599 3.91 -7.39 -40.94
CA GLN A 599 4.83 -6.25 -40.97
C GLN A 599 4.49 -4.98 -40.16
N TYR A 600 4.51 -5.06 -38.82
CA TYR A 600 4.53 -3.85 -37.98
C TYR A 600 5.70 -3.90 -36.99
N GLN A 601 6.62 -2.93 -37.04
CA GLN A 601 7.60 -2.69 -35.99
C GLN A 601 7.09 -1.54 -35.11
N THR A 602 6.65 -1.85 -33.89
CA THR A 602 6.37 -0.81 -32.88
C THR A 602 7.62 -0.61 -32.05
N LYS A 603 8.35 0.50 -32.28
CA LYS A 603 9.50 0.91 -31.49
C LYS A 603 9.10 2.10 -30.63
N VAL A 604 9.21 1.96 -29.31
CA VAL A 604 9.14 3.13 -28.42
C VAL A 604 10.55 3.69 -28.31
N ILE A 605 10.76 4.92 -28.79
CA ILE A 605 12.06 5.63 -28.76
C ILE A 605 11.95 6.82 -27.80
N LEU A 606 12.46 6.65 -26.58
CA LEU A 606 12.38 7.73 -25.58
C LEU A 606 13.43 8.82 -25.90
N PRO A 607 13.07 10.10 -25.88
CA PRO A 607 13.62 11.20 -26.69
C PRO A 607 14.99 11.72 -26.23
N GLN A 608 15.70 12.40 -27.14
CA GLN A 608 17.12 12.79 -27.03
C GLN A 608 17.40 14.02 -26.15
N GLN A 609 16.42 14.83 -25.75
CA GLN A 609 16.69 16.12 -25.08
C GLN A 609 15.74 16.46 -23.92
N ALA A 610 16.33 16.98 -22.84
CA ALA A 610 15.63 17.81 -21.86
C ALA A 610 15.31 19.17 -22.49
N ILE A 611 14.31 19.24 -23.37
CA ILE A 611 13.85 20.52 -23.90
C ILE A 611 12.77 21.07 -22.99
N LYS A 612 13.05 22.25 -22.44
CA LYS A 612 12.10 23.08 -21.71
C LYS A 612 11.26 23.81 -22.77
N ILE A 613 10.10 23.26 -23.15
CA ILE A 613 9.13 23.99 -23.99
C ILE A 613 7.76 23.97 -23.31
N ASN A 614 7.32 25.17 -22.92
CA ASN A 614 5.93 25.50 -22.64
C ASN A 614 5.19 25.55 -23.98
N THR A 615 4.28 24.62 -24.26
CA THR A 615 3.00 24.97 -24.92
C THR A 615 2.01 23.81 -24.89
N ARG A 616 0.75 24.19 -24.80
CA ARG A 616 -0.47 23.42 -24.62
C ARG A 616 -1.06 23.18 -26.02
N LEU A 617 -1.34 21.94 -26.40
CA LEU A 617 -2.31 21.69 -27.46
C LEU A 617 -3.09 20.41 -27.19
N VAL A 618 -4.39 20.54 -27.40
CA VAL A 618 -5.48 19.65 -27.04
C VAL A 618 -5.92 18.93 -28.32
N LEU A 619 -6.12 17.63 -28.23
CA LEU A 619 -7.16 16.90 -28.96
C LEU A 619 -8.02 16.17 -27.94
#